data_AF-A0A562GQC5-F1
#
_entry.id   AF-A0A562GQC5-F1
#
_cell.length_a   1.000
_cell.length_b   1.000
_cell.length_c   1.000
_cell.angle_alpha   90.00
_cell.angle_beta   90.00
_cell.angle_gamma   90.00
#
_symmetry.space_group_name_H-M   'P 1'
#
loop_
_entity.id
_entity.type
_entity.pdbx_description
1 polymer ?
#
loop_
_entity_poly.entity_id
_entity_poly.type
_entity_poly.pdbx_seq_one_letter_code
_entity_poly.pdbx_strand_id
1 'polypeptide(L)'
;MKGESEQRRKMRMLMIAIFGIIAVIGTSLAMMQYFIYNNFNAMRIGLCIFAPCWGIILYLCIYGLPLSRSYHMELDFQEIYALFFKKKVCPYCKCKMKRIQRTSFEGEKFLEHGHYFSYGKQYNMKIYYECDSCHKKMTLKELAKLNNSNRLNIGCN
;
A
#
# COMPACT_ATOMS: atom_id res chain seq x y z
N MET A 1 0.15 -5.16 15.28
CA MET A 1 -0.06 -3.72 14.94
C MET A 1 0.15 -3.37 13.45
N LYS A 2 0.00 -4.29 12.47
CA LYS A 2 0.14 -3.97 11.03
C LYS A 2 -1.17 -3.45 10.39
N GLY A 3 -2.33 -3.84 10.96
CA GLY A 3 -3.65 -3.45 10.46
C GLY A 3 -3.94 -1.94 10.52
N GLU A 4 -3.44 -1.24 11.55
CA GLU A 4 -3.67 0.21 11.71
C GLU A 4 -3.06 1.08 10.59
N SER A 5 -1.97 0.61 9.97
CA SER A 5 -1.30 1.33 8.89
C SER A 5 -2.02 1.15 7.55
N GLU A 6 -2.64 -0.01 7.34
CA GLU A 6 -3.44 -0.31 6.16
C GLU A 6 -4.81 0.38 6.23
N GLN A 7 -5.43 0.37 7.41
CA GLN A 7 -6.70 1.04 7.66
C GLN A 7 -6.59 2.56 7.47
N ARG A 8 -5.47 3.17 7.87
CA ARG A 8 -5.19 4.59 7.58
C ARG A 8 -4.99 4.89 6.09
N ARG A 9 -4.43 3.96 5.31
CA ARG A 9 -4.30 4.11 3.85
C ARG A 9 -5.66 4.00 3.16
N LYS A 10 -6.50 3.04 3.56
CA LYS A 10 -7.88 2.91 3.07
C LYS A 10 -8.71 4.16 3.39
N MET A 11 -8.60 4.70 4.61
CA MET A 11 -9.25 5.96 5.00
C MET A 11 -8.79 7.15 4.15
N ARG A 12 -7.49 7.29 3.85
CA ARG A 12 -6.99 8.37 2.99
C ARG A 12 -7.53 8.29 1.57
N MET A 13 -7.57 7.09 0.99
CA MET A 13 -8.14 6.86 -0.34
C MET A 13 -9.64 7.18 -0.36
N LEU A 14 -10.37 6.79 0.69
CA LEU A 14 -11.80 7.06 0.83
C LEU A 14 -12.08 8.56 0.97
N MET A 15 -11.27 9.29 1.75
CA MET A 15 -11.41 10.75 1.87
C MET A 15 -11.14 11.44 0.53
N ILE A 16 -10.09 11.05 -0.20
CA ILE A 16 -9.79 11.62 -1.53
C ILE A 16 -10.96 11.39 -2.49
N ALA A 17 -11.55 10.19 -2.48
CA ALA A 17 -12.73 9.88 -3.29
C ALA A 17 -13.94 10.76 -2.89
N ILE A 18 -14.21 10.92 -1.60
CA ILE A 18 -15.30 11.77 -1.10
C ILE A 18 -15.08 13.24 -1.49
N PHE A 19 -13.87 13.78 -1.32
CA PHE A 19 -13.56 15.14 -1.74
C PHE A 19 -13.73 15.34 -3.25
N GLY A 20 -13.33 14.36 -4.06
CA GLY A 20 -13.56 14.36 -5.50
C GLY A 20 -15.06 14.42 -5.84
N ILE A 21 -15.88 13.59 -5.19
CA ILE A 21 -17.33 13.58 -5.37
C ILE A 21 -17.95 14.93 -4.97
N ILE A 22 -17.57 15.49 -3.81
CA ILE A 22 -18.08 16.79 -3.34
C ILE A 22 -17.70 17.91 -4.32
N ALA A 23 -16.48 17.93 -4.84
CA ALA A 23 -16.05 18.92 -5.82
C ALA A 23 -16.85 18.81 -7.14
N VAL A 24 -17.13 17.59 -7.60
CA VAL A 24 -17.96 17.34 -8.80
C VAL A 24 -19.41 17.78 -8.56
N ILE A 25 -19.99 17.48 -7.40
CA ILE A 25 -21.35 17.90 -7.06
C ILE A 25 -21.41 19.44 -6.94
N GLY A 26 -20.45 20.06 -6.25
CA GLY A 26 -20.41 21.51 -6.05
C GLY A 26 -20.29 22.28 -7.36
N THR A 27 -19.41 21.84 -8.27
CA THR A 27 -19.27 22.44 -9.61
C THR A 27 -20.52 22.24 -10.46
N SER A 28 -21.20 21.09 -10.34
CA SER A 28 -22.46 20.81 -11.03
C SER A 28 -23.61 21.70 -10.53
N LEU A 29 -23.70 21.95 -9.22
CA LEU A 29 -24.71 22.82 -8.62
C LEU A 29 -24.48 24.30 -8.96
N ALA A 30 -23.23 24.78 -8.91
CA ALA A 30 -22.88 26.14 -9.30
C ALA A 30 -23.21 26.41 -10.78
N MET A 31 -22.95 25.42 -11.64
CA MET A 31 -23.35 25.46 -13.04
C MET A 31 -24.86 25.50 -13.21
N MET A 32 -25.62 24.66 -12.48
CA MET A 32 -27.09 24.70 -12.52
C MET A 32 -27.66 26.08 -12.10
N GLN A 33 -27.11 26.70 -11.05
CA GLN A 33 -27.52 28.04 -10.63
C GLN A 33 -27.23 29.10 -11.69
N TYR A 34 -26.05 29.04 -12.33
CA TYR A 34 -25.71 29.92 -13.45
C TYR A 34 -26.63 29.72 -14.66
N PHE A 35 -27.03 28.47 -14.94
CA PHE A 35 -27.96 28.13 -16.02
C PHE A 35 -29.40 28.60 -15.79
N ILE A 36 -29.88 28.59 -14.54
CA ILE A 36 -31.21 29.12 -14.21
C ILE A 36 -31.26 30.64 -14.40
N TYR A 37 -30.14 31.33 -14.18
CA TYR A 37 -30.06 32.79 -14.27
C TYR A 37 -29.95 33.32 -15.71
N ASN A 38 -29.31 32.57 -16.61
CA ASN A 38 -29.08 32.98 -18.00
C ASN A 38 -29.90 32.12 -18.98
N ASN A 39 -31.02 32.68 -19.44
CA ASN A 39 -31.86 32.36 -20.61
C ASN A 39 -31.71 30.99 -21.34
N PHE A 40 -32.85 30.39 -21.68
CA PHE A 40 -33.06 29.00 -22.18
C PHE A 40 -32.18 28.53 -23.37
N ASN A 41 -31.61 29.45 -24.17
CA ASN A 41 -30.78 29.12 -25.33
C ASN A 41 -29.36 28.61 -25.00
N ALA A 42 -28.84 28.86 -23.79
CA ALA A 42 -27.54 28.36 -23.37
C ALA A 42 -27.53 26.83 -23.06
N MET A 43 -28.71 26.24 -22.83
CA MET A 43 -28.88 24.87 -22.34
C MET A 43 -28.43 23.80 -23.36
N ARG A 44 -28.48 24.10 -24.67
CA ARG A 44 -28.05 23.18 -25.73
C ARG A 44 -26.54 23.06 -25.85
N ILE A 45 -25.78 24.11 -25.53
CA ILE A 45 -24.32 24.13 -25.73
C ILE A 45 -23.61 23.43 -24.56
N GLY A 46 -24.15 23.54 -23.33
CA GLY A 46 -23.58 22.90 -22.14
C GLY A 46 -23.62 21.38 -22.18
N LEU A 47 -24.69 20.78 -22.71
CA LEU A 47 -24.85 19.31 -22.72
C LEU A 47 -23.80 18.61 -23.61
N CYS A 48 -23.35 19.27 -24.68
CA CYS A 48 -22.38 18.70 -25.63
C CYS A 48 -20.94 18.64 -25.09
N ILE A 49 -20.60 19.47 -24.11
CA ILE A 49 -19.22 19.54 -23.58
C ILE A 49 -19.04 18.62 -22.37
N PHE A 50 -20.09 18.45 -21.55
CA PHE A 50 -19.99 17.65 -20.32
C PHE A 50 -20.18 16.14 -20.52
N ALA A 51 -21.02 15.73 -21.48
CA ALA A 51 -21.24 14.31 -21.78
C ALA A 51 -19.97 13.53 -22.17
N PRO A 52 -19.08 14.02 -23.06
CA PRO A 52 -17.87 13.27 -23.42
C PRO A 52 -16.84 13.20 -22.28
N CYS A 53 -16.78 14.21 -21.40
CA CYS A 53 -15.80 14.26 -20.32
C CYS A 53 -16.07 13.19 -19.24
N TRP A 54 -17.34 12.94 -18.93
CA TRP A 54 -17.74 11.87 -18.01
C TRP A 54 -17.48 10.47 -18.58
N GLY A 55 -17.66 10.27 -19.90
CA GLY A 55 -17.35 9.01 -20.57
C GLY A 55 -15.87 8.65 -20.49
N ILE A 56 -14.97 9.64 -20.66
CA ILE A 56 -13.51 9.44 -20.55
C ILE A 56 -13.11 9.11 -19.10
N ILE A 57 -13.68 9.78 -18.10
CA ILE A 57 -13.41 9.49 -16.68
C ILE A 57 -13.88 8.07 -16.32
N LEU A 58 -15.09 7.68 -16.71
CA LEU A 58 -15.60 6.31 -16.52
C LEU A 58 -14.74 5.27 -17.24
N TYR A 59 -14.31 5.55 -18.47
CA TYR A 59 -13.43 4.68 -19.23
C TYR A 59 -12.06 4.50 -18.55
N LEU A 60 -11.45 5.57 -18.05
CA LEU A 60 -10.18 5.50 -17.30
C LEU A 60 -10.33 4.78 -15.95
N CYS A 61 -11.47 4.92 -15.28
CA CYS A 61 -11.78 4.21 -14.04
C CYS A 61 -12.02 2.70 -14.27
N ILE A 62 -12.66 2.32 -15.37
CA ILE A 62 -13.00 0.93 -15.69
C ILE A 62 -11.82 0.18 -16.34
N TYR A 63 -11.10 0.83 -17.26
CA TYR A 63 -10.06 0.18 -18.07
C TYR A 63 -8.63 0.37 -17.56
N GLY A 64 -8.45 0.99 -16.39
CA GLY A 64 -7.35 0.67 -15.48
C GLY A 64 -5.96 1.06 -15.97
N LEU A 65 -5.44 2.14 -15.39
CA LEU A 65 -3.99 2.30 -15.28
C LEU A 65 -3.38 1.07 -14.59
N PRO A 66 -2.20 0.57 -15.04
CA PRO A 66 -1.46 -0.52 -14.41
C PRO A 66 -0.89 -0.06 -13.05
N LEU A 67 -1.76 0.13 -12.07
CA LEU A 67 -1.46 0.69 -10.76
C LEU A 67 -1.20 -0.38 -9.70
N SER A 68 -1.52 -1.64 -10.00
CA SER A 68 -1.37 -2.72 -9.01
C SER A 68 0.10 -3.16 -8.92
N ARG A 69 0.78 -2.71 -7.86
CA ARG A 69 2.05 -3.31 -7.42
C ARG A 69 1.71 -4.31 -6.32
N SER A 70 2.01 -5.58 -6.54
CA SER A 70 1.86 -6.62 -5.52
C SER A 70 3.21 -6.96 -4.89
N TYR A 71 3.19 -7.18 -3.57
CA TYR A 71 4.35 -7.61 -2.82
C TYR A 71 4.08 -9.01 -2.27
N HIS A 72 4.86 -9.97 -2.72
CA HIS A 72 4.84 -11.33 -2.21
C HIS A 72 5.91 -11.48 -1.11
N MET A 73 5.54 -12.11 0.01
CA MET A 73 6.44 -12.46 1.10
C MET A 73 6.15 -13.89 1.53
N GLU A 74 7.12 -14.77 1.37
CA GLU A 74 7.05 -16.12 1.93
C GLU A 74 7.55 -16.05 3.37
N LEU A 75 6.63 -16.17 4.33
CA LEU A 75 6.95 -16.19 5.76
C LEU A 75 6.25 -17.38 6.41
N ASP A 76 7.02 -18.16 7.17
CA ASP A 76 6.46 -19.22 8.01
C ASP A 76 5.78 -18.63 9.26
N PHE A 77 4.86 -19.36 9.90
CA PHE A 77 4.17 -18.92 11.12
C PHE A 77 5.15 -18.52 12.23
N GLN A 78 6.26 -19.26 12.37
CA GLN A 78 7.31 -18.95 13.33
C GLN A 78 8.01 -17.62 13.02
N GLU A 79 8.20 -17.31 11.73
CA GLU A 79 8.81 -16.07 11.26
C GLU A 79 7.86 -14.89 11.42
N ILE A 80 6.56 -15.07 11.18
CA ILE A 80 5.52 -14.07 11.46
C ILE A 80 5.50 -13.73 12.95
N TYR A 81 5.49 -14.75 13.81
CA TYR A 81 5.54 -14.55 15.25
C TYR A 81 6.82 -13.80 15.66
N ALA A 82 7.97 -14.21 15.11
CA ALA A 82 9.23 -13.51 15.32
C ALA A 82 9.21 -12.07 14.79
N LEU A 83 8.49 -11.81 13.69
CA LEU A 83 8.35 -10.48 13.11
C LEU A 83 7.63 -9.53 14.07
N PHE A 84 6.53 -9.96 14.69
CA PHE A 84 5.63 -9.12 15.47
C PHE A 84 5.90 -9.10 16.97
N PHE A 85 6.26 -10.24 17.56
CA PHE A 85 6.27 -10.41 19.02
C PHE A 85 7.67 -10.54 19.61
N LYS A 86 8.70 -10.88 18.81
CA LYS A 86 10.07 -11.00 19.31
C LYS A 86 10.80 -9.66 19.32
N LYS A 87 11.56 -9.42 20.40
CA LYS A 87 12.45 -8.27 20.54
C LYS A 87 13.52 -8.30 19.44
N LYS A 88 13.75 -7.16 18.79
CA LYS A 88 14.73 -7.01 17.69
C LYS A 88 16.12 -6.69 18.25
N VAL A 89 16.65 -7.65 19.01
CA VAL A 89 17.92 -7.53 19.70
C VAL A 89 18.85 -8.60 19.17
N CYS A 90 20.10 -8.24 18.91
CA CYS A 90 21.08 -9.18 18.40
C CYS A 90 21.50 -10.18 19.48
N PRO A 91 21.59 -11.48 19.17
CA PRO A 91 21.97 -12.49 20.15
C PRO A 91 23.45 -12.43 20.57
N TYR A 92 24.31 -11.76 19.80
CA TYR A 92 25.74 -11.63 20.11
C TYR A 92 26.06 -10.34 20.88
N CYS A 93 25.65 -9.21 20.32
CA CYS A 93 25.97 -7.88 20.85
C CYS A 93 24.93 -7.42 21.89
N LYS A 94 23.70 -7.99 21.93
CA LYS A 94 22.53 -7.42 22.65
C LYS A 94 22.16 -5.97 22.28
N CYS A 95 22.78 -5.40 21.25
CA CYS A 95 22.35 -4.14 20.69
C CYS A 95 21.11 -4.29 19.80
N LYS A 96 20.41 -3.18 19.59
CA LYS A 96 19.22 -3.09 18.75
C LYS A 96 19.58 -3.43 17.30
N MET A 97 18.73 -4.21 16.65
CA MET A 97 18.89 -4.54 15.24
C MET A 97 18.02 -3.63 14.37
N LYS A 98 18.58 -3.19 13.25
CA LYS A 98 17.87 -2.43 12.23
C LYS A 98 17.23 -3.38 11.23
N ARG A 99 15.97 -3.12 10.88
CA ARG A 99 15.26 -3.88 9.85
C ARG A 99 15.67 -3.38 8.46
N ILE A 100 16.07 -4.30 7.59
CA ILE A 100 16.41 -4.04 6.19
C ILE A 100 15.43 -4.81 5.31
N GLN A 101 14.90 -4.13 4.30
CA GLN A 101 13.99 -4.73 3.34
C GLN A 101 14.67 -4.71 1.98
N ARG A 102 14.68 -5.86 1.29
CA ARG A 102 15.14 -5.97 -0.09
C ARG A 102 13.97 -6.41 -0.93
N THR A 103 13.67 -5.64 -1.96
CA THR A 103 12.64 -5.95 -2.95
C THR A 103 13.30 -6.35 -4.26
N SER A 104 12.97 -7.53 -4.77
CA SER A 104 13.35 -7.98 -6.11
C SER A 104 12.12 -8.05 -7.00
N PHE A 105 12.24 -7.56 -8.22
CA PHE A 105 11.17 -7.65 -9.21
C PHE A 105 11.09 -9.09 -9.75
N GLU A 106 9.90 -9.68 -9.72
CA GLU A 106 9.67 -11.06 -10.20
C GLU A 106 9.06 -11.09 -11.61
N GLY A 107 8.45 -9.99 -12.06
CA GLY A 107 7.82 -9.90 -13.37
C GLY A 107 6.45 -9.23 -13.32
N GLU A 108 5.78 -9.22 -14.47
CA GLU A 108 4.40 -8.75 -14.61
C GLU A 108 3.47 -9.96 -14.74
N LYS A 109 2.40 -10.01 -13.94
CA LYS A 109 1.44 -11.10 -13.95
C LYS A 109 0.02 -10.59 -13.76
N PHE A 110 -0.94 -11.36 -14.27
CA PHE A 110 -2.34 -11.19 -13.89
C PHE A 110 -2.53 -11.71 -12.46
N LEU A 111 -3.00 -10.83 -11.59
CA LEU A 111 -3.29 -11.12 -10.19
C LEU A 111 -4.80 -11.24 -10.03
N GLU A 112 -5.25 -12.41 -9.62
CA GLU A 112 -6.64 -12.68 -9.27
C GLU A 112 -6.89 -12.27 -7.81
N HIS A 113 -7.80 -11.31 -7.62
CA HIS A 113 -8.28 -10.89 -6.29
C HIS A 113 -9.79 -11.17 -6.22
N GLY A 114 -10.16 -12.41 -5.88
CA GLY A 114 -11.55 -12.86 -5.93
C GLY A 114 -12.06 -12.87 -7.38
N HIS A 115 -13.16 -12.16 -7.66
CA HIS A 115 -13.72 -12.07 -9.02
C HIS A 115 -13.06 -11.00 -9.91
N TYR A 116 -12.02 -10.32 -9.43
CA TYR A 116 -11.37 -9.23 -10.16
C TYR A 116 -9.96 -9.64 -10.61
N PHE A 117 -9.70 -9.50 -11.91
CA PHE A 117 -8.38 -9.67 -12.50
C PHE A 117 -7.70 -8.30 -12.62
N SER A 118 -6.48 -8.19 -12.12
CA SER A 118 -5.66 -6.98 -12.27
C SER A 118 -4.30 -7.34 -12.86
N TYR A 119 -3.90 -6.63 -13.92
CA TYR A 119 -2.55 -6.74 -14.45
C TYR A 119 -1.61 -5.87 -13.62
N GLY A 120 -0.50 -6.43 -13.14
CA GLY A 120 0.37 -5.73 -12.21
C GLY A 120 1.80 -6.24 -12.15
N LYS A 121 2.66 -5.40 -11.56
CA LYS A 121 4.07 -5.73 -11.28
C LYS A 121 4.17 -6.49 -9.96
N GLN A 122 4.78 -7.66 -9.98
CA GLN A 122 5.01 -8.50 -8.81
C GLN A 122 6.44 -8.28 -8.27
N TYR A 123 6.54 -8.08 -6.96
CA TYR A 123 7.80 -7.93 -6.25
C TYR A 123 7.89 -8.94 -5.11
N ASN A 124 9.04 -9.62 -4.99
CA ASN A 124 9.38 -10.42 -3.82
C ASN A 124 10.06 -9.54 -2.79
N MET A 125 9.56 -9.52 -1.56
CA MET A 125 10.18 -8.77 -0.47
C MET A 125 10.81 -9.72 0.55
N LYS A 126 12.12 -9.61 0.72
CA LYS A 126 12.88 -10.30 1.76
C LYS A 126 13.24 -9.33 2.88
N ILE A 127 13.05 -9.77 4.12
CA ILE A 127 13.30 -8.98 5.33
C ILE A 127 14.51 -9.56 6.06
N TYR A 128 15.48 -8.69 6.34
CA TYR A 128 16.69 -8.99 7.11
C TYR A 128 16.79 -8.07 8.31
N TYR A 129 17.61 -8.45 9.28
CA TYR A 129 17.98 -7.61 10.42
C TYR A 129 19.49 -7.52 10.51
N GLU A 130 20.02 -6.33 10.79
CA GLU A 130 21.45 -6.07 10.94
C GLU A 130 21.72 -5.45 12.33
N CYS A 131 22.70 -5.96 13.09
CA CYS A 131 23.17 -5.28 14.33
C CYS A 131 24.03 -4.08 13.93
N ASP A 132 23.77 -2.92 14.52
CA ASP A 132 24.54 -1.71 14.23
C ASP A 132 25.99 -1.80 14.77
N SER A 133 26.25 -2.57 15.83
CA SER A 133 27.61 -2.73 16.40
C SER A 133 28.45 -3.80 15.70
N CYS A 134 27.88 -4.96 15.40
CA CYS A 134 28.65 -6.08 14.83
C CYS A 134 28.40 -6.31 13.34
N HIS A 135 27.53 -5.51 12.71
CA HIS A 135 27.17 -5.58 11.28
C HIS A 135 26.73 -6.97 10.78
N LYS A 136 26.41 -7.89 11.69
CA LYS A 136 25.91 -9.21 11.33
C LYS A 136 24.48 -9.11 10.83
N LYS A 137 24.28 -9.59 9.60
CA LYS A 137 22.97 -9.73 8.96
C LYS A 137 22.37 -11.09 9.33
N MET A 138 21.12 -11.08 9.74
CA MET A 138 20.35 -12.27 10.07
C MET A 138 19.02 -12.28 9.36
N THR A 139 18.59 -13.48 9.01
CA THR A 139 17.23 -13.72 8.51
C THR A 139 16.24 -13.86 9.67
N LEU A 140 14.95 -13.70 9.38
CA LEU A 140 13.87 -13.96 10.34
C LEU A 140 13.91 -15.41 10.86
N LYS A 141 14.26 -16.37 10.00
CA LYS A 141 14.39 -17.78 10.34
C LYS A 141 15.48 -18.03 11.38
N GLU A 142 16.65 -17.43 11.20
CA GLU A 142 17.77 -17.55 12.13
C GLU A 142 17.45 -16.93 13.48
N LEU A 143 16.84 -15.74 13.48
CA LEU A 143 16.38 -15.08 14.71
C LEU A 143 15.30 -15.90 15.43
N ALA A 144 14.40 -16.55 14.68
CA ALA A 144 13.38 -17.41 15.25
C ALA A 144 14.01 -18.61 15.97
N LYS A 145 15.01 -19.24 15.35
CA LYS A 145 15.74 -20.41 15.89
C LYS A 145 16.61 -20.05 17.09
N LEU A 146 17.46 -19.02 16.99
CA LEU A 146 18.43 -18.67 18.03
C LEU A 146 17.78 -18.29 19.37
N ASN A 147 16.60 -17.67 19.31
CA ASN A 147 15.86 -17.31 20.52
C ASN A 147 15.36 -18.53 21.30
N ASN A 148 15.20 -19.69 20.66
CA ASN A 148 14.83 -20.92 21.35
C ASN A 148 16.04 -21.58 22.02
N SER A 149 17.27 -21.20 21.64
CA SER A 149 18.49 -21.94 21.98
C SER A 149 19.41 -21.25 22.99
N ASN A 150 19.37 -19.93 23.16
CA ASN A 150 20.40 -19.25 23.98
C ASN A 150 19.88 -18.10 24.87
N ARG A 151 20.02 -18.30 26.19
CA ARG A 151 20.07 -17.26 27.24
C ARG A 151 21.53 -16.98 27.65
N LEU A 152 22.45 -16.75 26.72
CA LEU A 152 23.82 -16.42 27.11
C LEU A 152 24.01 -14.90 27.23
N ASN A 153 24.31 -14.50 28.45
CA ASN A 153 24.40 -13.12 28.91
C ASN A 153 25.75 -12.51 28.55
N ILE A 154 25.77 -11.69 27.49
CA ILE A 154 26.86 -10.74 27.26
C ILE A 154 26.19 -9.41 26.91
N GLY A 155 26.43 -8.37 27.72
CA GLY A 155 25.87 -7.02 27.54
C GLY A 155 26.50 -6.31 26.35
N CYS A 156 25.77 -5.35 25.75
CA CYS A 156 26.36 -4.43 24.80
C CYS A 156 27.16 -3.41 25.61
N ASN A 157 28.50 -3.43 25.49
CA ASN A 157 29.37 -2.35 25.97
C ASN A 157 29.35 -1.20 24.98
#